data_AF-A0A7W2TQ82-F1
#
_entry.id   AF-A0A7W2TQ82-F1
#
_cell.length_a   1.000
_cell.length_b   1.000
_cell.length_c   1.000
_cell.angle_alpha   90.00
_cell.angle_beta   90.00
_cell.angle_gamma   90.00
#
_symmetry.space_group_name_H-M   'P 1'
#
loop_
_entity.id
_entity.type
_entity.pdbx_description
1 polymer ?
#
loop_
_entity_poly.entity_id
_entity_poly.type
_entity_poly.pdbx_seq_one_letter_code
_entity_poly.pdbx_strand_id
1 'polypeptide(L)'
;MTLTTPGLLFPAISLLLLAYTNRFLVLAQLIRELNAREGESIRPVVVAQITNLRKRIKLIRTMQVYGVASFLLCTLSMFALFIEFNATGIILFGISLACLSLSLLTSLFEIHISCDAIEIELQSIENKPLSSRINRNFVK
;
A
#
# COMPACT_ATOMS: atom_id res chain seq x y z
N MET A 1 -8.23 12.71 -30.91
CA MET A 1 -8.29 11.52 -30.04
C MET A 1 -9.66 10.88 -30.19
N THR A 2 -9.75 9.56 -30.41
CA THR A 2 -11.04 8.88 -30.47
C THR A 2 -11.68 8.86 -29.08
N LEU A 3 -13.00 9.07 -29.00
CA LEU A 3 -13.79 9.20 -27.77
C LEU A 3 -13.72 7.96 -26.82
N THR A 4 -13.00 6.91 -27.20
CA THR A 4 -12.86 5.65 -26.45
C THR A 4 -11.76 5.68 -25.39
N THR A 5 -10.75 6.55 -25.52
CA THR A 5 -9.60 6.60 -24.58
C THR A 5 -10.00 7.03 -23.16
N PRO A 6 -10.88 8.02 -22.93
CA PRO A 6 -11.33 8.39 -21.58
C PRO A 6 -12.13 7.28 -20.89
N GLY A 7 -12.92 6.50 -21.64
CA GLY A 7 -13.77 5.44 -21.11
C GLY A 7 -12.99 4.27 -20.51
N LEU A 8 -11.77 4.00 -20.98
CA LEU A 8 -10.89 2.96 -20.45
C LEU A 8 -10.09 3.40 -19.21
N LEU A 9 -9.92 4.71 -19.01
CA LEU A 9 -9.18 5.25 -17.87
C LEU A 9 -9.98 5.12 -16.57
N PHE A 10 -11.29 5.38 -16.58
CA PHE A 10 -12.10 5.31 -15.36
C PHE A 10 -12.07 3.94 -14.66
N PRO A 11 -12.24 2.80 -15.36
CA PRO A 11 -12.06 1.49 -14.77
C PRO A 11 -10.65 1.26 -14.22
N ALA A 12 -9.62 1.62 -14.99
CA ALA A 12 -8.22 1.41 -14.59
C ALA A 12 -7.84 2.22 -13.34
N ILE A 13 -8.27 3.49 -13.27
CA ILE A 13 -8.11 4.37 -12.11
C ILE A 13 -8.81 3.76 -10.89
N SER A 14 -10.06 3.35 -11.05
CA SER A 14 -10.86 2.77 -9.96
C SER A 14 -10.23 1.50 -9.41
N LEU A 15 -9.73 0.62 -10.29
CA LEU A 15 -9.03 -0.60 -9.89
C LEU A 15 -7.73 -0.31 -9.13
N LEU A 16 -6.95 0.68 -9.58
CA LEU A 16 -5.71 1.06 -8.90
C LEU A 16 -6.00 1.63 -7.50
N LEU A 17 -6.97 2.53 -7.39
CA LEU A 17 -7.38 3.11 -6.12
C LEU A 17 -7.95 2.06 -5.16
N LEU A 18 -8.76 1.11 -5.68
CA LEU A 18 -9.28 -0.01 -4.91
C LEU A 18 -8.15 -0.90 -4.40
N ALA A 19 -7.18 -1.26 -5.25
CA ALA A 19 -6.02 -2.05 -4.85
C ALA A 19 -5.22 -1.37 -3.74
N TYR A 20 -4.95 -0.07 -3.87
CA TYR A 20 -4.23 0.70 -2.85
C TYR A 20 -5.03 0.86 -1.56
N THR A 21 -6.34 1.07 -1.65
CA THR A 21 -7.23 1.17 -0.49
C THR A 21 -7.30 -0.16 0.25
N ASN A 22 -7.44 -1.28 -0.48
CA ASN A 22 -7.43 -2.62 0.09
C ASN A 22 -6.13 -2.87 0.86
N ARG A 23 -4.97 -2.51 0.29
CA ARG A 23 -3.68 -2.67 0.96
C ARG A 23 -3.58 -1.86 2.25
N PHE A 24 -4.06 -0.62 2.24
CA PHE A 24 -4.13 0.23 3.44
C PHE A 24 -5.05 -0.37 4.51
N LEU A 25 -6.25 -0.83 4.13
CA LEU A 25 -7.24 -1.38 5.04
C LEU A 25 -6.76 -2.66 5.72
N VAL A 26 -6.15 -3.58 4.95
CA VAL A 26 -5.55 -4.81 5.49
C VAL A 26 -4.48 -4.47 6.53
N LEU A 27 -3.63 -3.48 6.26
CA LEU A 27 -2.61 -3.05 7.22
C LEU A 27 -3.18 -2.42 8.48
N ALA A 28 -4.21 -1.58 8.33
CA ALA A 28 -4.90 -0.99 9.46
C ALA A 28 -5.61 -2.05 10.32
N GLN A 29 -6.17 -3.10 9.69
CA GLN A 29 -6.75 -4.25 10.39
C GLN A 29 -5.70 -5.02 11.18
N LEU A 30 -4.56 -5.34 10.55
CA LEU A 30 -3.46 -6.05 11.21
C LEU A 30 -2.93 -5.29 12.43
N ILE A 31 -2.78 -3.97 12.35
CA ILE A 31 -2.39 -3.13 13.52
C ILE A 31 -3.40 -3.26 14.66
N ARG A 32 -4.71 -3.18 14.36
CA ARG A 32 -5.75 -3.29 15.38
C ARG A 32 -5.77 -4.68 16.02
N GLU A 33 -5.54 -5.71 15.23
CA GLU A 33 -5.48 -7.10 15.71
C GLU A 33 -4.25 -7.35 16.59
N LEU A 34 -3.07 -6.87 16.18
CA LEU A 34 -1.85 -6.90 17.00
C LEU A 34 -2.06 -6.21 18.35
N ASN A 35 -2.68 -5.03 18.35
CA ASN A 35 -2.99 -4.28 19.57
C ASN A 35 -3.99 -5.03 20.48
N ALA A 36 -4.97 -5.74 19.89
CA ALA A 36 -5.93 -6.52 20.66
C ALA A 36 -5.33 -7.80 21.28
N ARG A 37 -4.32 -8.41 20.66
CA ARG A 37 -3.71 -9.68 21.08
C ARG A 37 -2.68 -9.56 22.22
N GLU A 38 -2.18 -8.36 22.53
CA GLU A 38 -1.05 -8.19 23.46
C GLU A 38 -1.41 -7.86 24.92
N GLY A 39 -2.63 -7.39 25.21
CA GLY A 39 -3.00 -7.03 26.60
C GLY A 39 -1.98 -6.06 27.24
N GLU A 40 -1.63 -6.26 28.52
CA GLU A 40 -0.71 -5.37 29.28
C GLU A 40 0.79 -5.66 29.05
N SER A 41 1.19 -6.78 28.45
CA SER A 41 2.60 -7.16 28.27
C SER A 41 3.07 -6.91 26.84
N ILE A 42 3.72 -5.76 26.61
CA ILE A 42 4.30 -5.43 25.32
C ILE A 42 5.51 -6.34 25.04
N ARG A 43 5.37 -7.29 24.12
CA ARG A 43 6.50 -8.09 23.64
C ARG A 43 7.35 -7.24 22.67
N PRO A 44 8.68 -7.29 22.76
CA PRO A 44 9.58 -6.56 21.87
C PRO A 44 9.30 -6.79 20.37
N VAL A 45 8.83 -8.00 20.03
CA VAL A 45 8.46 -8.40 18.66
C VAL A 45 7.29 -7.56 18.12
N VAL A 46 6.28 -7.24 18.93
CA VAL A 46 5.13 -6.46 18.48
C VAL A 46 5.49 -5.00 18.25
N VAL A 47 6.38 -4.43 19.07
CA VAL A 47 6.89 -3.07 18.83
C VAL A 47 7.63 -2.99 17.49
N ALA A 48 8.43 -4.01 17.17
CA ALA A 48 9.12 -4.10 15.88
C ALA A 48 8.14 -4.23 14.70
N GLN A 49 7.06 -5.01 14.85
CA GLN A 49 6.01 -5.11 13.83
C GLN A 49 5.24 -3.81 13.63
N ILE A 50 4.79 -3.15 14.71
CA ILE A 50 4.10 -1.85 14.63
C ILE A 50 4.96 -0.82 13.91
N THR A 51 6.27 -0.82 14.16
CA THR A 51 7.21 0.09 13.50
C THR A 51 7.29 -0.18 11.99
N ASN A 52 7.36 -1.45 11.58
CA ASN A 52 7.32 -1.85 10.17
C ASN A 52 5.97 -1.48 9.50
N LEU A 53 4.85 -1.73 10.17
CA LEU A 53 3.52 -1.38 9.68
C LEU A 53 3.36 0.12 9.49
N ARG A 54 3.89 0.95 10.40
CA ARG A 54 3.94 2.41 10.24
C ARG A 54 4.71 2.84 8.99
N LYS A 55 5.87 2.22 8.72
CA LYS A 55 6.68 2.51 7.53
C LYS A 55 5.90 2.19 6.25
N ARG A 56 5.28 1.00 6.20
CA ARG A 56 4.45 0.55 5.08
C ARG A 56 3.25 1.46 4.84
N ILE A 57 2.53 1.88 5.90
CA ILE A 57 1.42 2.85 5.78
C ILE A 57 1.88 4.16 5.15
N LYS A 58 3.05 4.70 5.57
CA LYS A 58 3.58 5.94 4.98
C LYS A 58 3.87 5.77 3.50
N LEU A 59 4.45 4.64 3.08
CA LEU A 59 4.71 4.32 1.68
C LEU A 59 3.42 4.18 0.87
N ILE A 60 2.42 3.45 1.40
CA ILE A 60 1.09 3.29 0.78
C ILE A 60 0.40 4.64 0.58
N ARG A 61 0.50 5.54 1.57
CA ARG A 61 -0.05 6.89 1.46
C ARG A 61 0.66 7.67 0.35
N THR A 62 1.99 7.60 0.29
CA THR A 62 2.78 8.30 -0.72
C THR A 62 2.47 7.81 -2.15
N MET A 63 2.39 6.49 -2.37
CA MET A 63 2.01 5.96 -3.68
C MET A 63 0.60 6.42 -4.09
N GLN A 64 -0.37 6.41 -3.17
CA GLN A 64 -1.73 6.88 -3.46
C GLN A 64 -1.74 8.36 -3.87
N VAL A 65 -1.01 9.22 -3.16
CA VAL A 65 -0.94 10.65 -3.48
C VAL A 65 -0.39 10.87 -4.90
N TYR A 66 0.72 10.20 -5.26
CA TYR A 66 1.28 10.33 -6.61
C TYR A 66 0.38 9.72 -7.69
N GLY A 67 -0.28 8.58 -7.41
CA GLY A 67 -1.22 7.96 -8.33
C GLY A 67 -2.44 8.85 -8.60
N VAL A 68 -3.05 9.41 -7.54
CA VAL A 68 -4.17 10.36 -7.66
C VAL A 68 -3.73 11.63 -8.38
N ALA A 69 -2.58 12.20 -8.03
CA ALA A 69 -2.04 13.39 -8.68
C ALA A 69 -1.79 13.16 -10.18
N SER A 70 -1.22 12.02 -10.54
CA SER A 70 -1.07 11.59 -11.93
C SER A 70 -2.41 11.59 -12.67
N PHE A 71 -3.44 10.97 -12.10
CA PHE A 71 -4.73 10.89 -12.77
C PHE A 71 -5.41 12.26 -12.92
N LEU A 72 -5.31 13.13 -11.91
CA LEU A 72 -5.80 14.50 -12.02
C LEU A 72 -5.06 15.27 -13.12
N LEU A 73 -3.73 15.19 -13.17
CA LEU A 73 -2.93 15.83 -14.23
C LEU A 73 -3.25 15.27 -15.62
N CYS A 74 -3.50 13.96 -15.73
CA CYS A 74 -3.92 13.33 -16.98
C CYS A 74 -5.31 13.83 -17.42
N THR A 75 -6.26 13.96 -16.50
CA THR A 75 -7.57 14.55 -16.80
C THR A 75 -7.45 16.00 -17.26
N LEU A 76 -6.63 16.82 -16.59
CA LEU A 76 -6.37 18.21 -17.01
C LEU A 76 -5.66 18.28 -18.37
N SER A 77 -4.72 17.36 -18.63
CA SER A 77 -4.07 17.22 -19.93
C SER A 77 -5.09 16.93 -21.04
N MET A 78 -5.96 15.94 -20.84
CA MET A 78 -7.00 15.60 -21.81
C MET A 78 -7.95 16.77 -22.05
N PHE A 79 -8.29 17.53 -21.00
CA PHE A 79 -9.10 18.74 -21.12
C PHE A 79 -8.37 19.85 -21.90
N ALA A 80 -7.09 20.10 -21.63
CA ALA A 80 -6.30 21.09 -22.36
C ALA A 80 -6.16 20.74 -23.86
N LEU A 81 -5.93 19.46 -24.17
CA LEU A 81 -5.89 18.98 -25.55
C LEU A 81 -7.26 19.10 -26.23
N PHE A 82 -8.36 18.92 -25.49
CA PHE A 82 -9.71 19.06 -26.02
C PHE A 82 -10.06 20.51 -26.41
N ILE A 83 -9.53 21.50 -25.69
CA ILE A 83 -9.69 22.93 -26.04
C ILE A 83 -8.57 23.45 -26.98
N GLU A 84 -7.84 22.55 -27.65
CA GLU A 84 -6.75 22.85 -28.59
C GLU A 84 -5.50 23.53 -27.97
N PHE A 85 -5.37 23.51 -26.64
CA PHE A 85 -4.16 23.96 -25.92
C PHE A 85 -3.07 22.87 -25.91
N ASN A 86 -2.54 22.60 -27.11
CA ASN A 86 -1.64 21.47 -27.39
C ASN A 86 -0.37 21.44 -26.53
N ALA A 87 0.37 22.55 -26.45
CA ALA A 87 1.63 22.60 -25.69
C ALA A 87 1.42 22.32 -24.19
N THR A 88 0.41 22.96 -23.59
CA THR A 88 0.04 22.75 -22.18
C THR A 88 -0.41 21.32 -21.93
N GLY A 89 -1.23 20.75 -22.82
CA GLY A 89 -1.67 19.36 -22.75
C GLY A 89 -0.49 18.38 -22.74
N ILE A 90 0.45 18.51 -23.68
CA ILE A 90 1.63 17.63 -23.77
C ILE A 90 2.49 17.70 -22.50
N ILE A 91 2.72 18.89 -21.95
CA ILE A 91 3.49 19.08 -20.72
C ILE A 91 2.78 18.40 -19.53
N LEU A 92 1.48 18.65 -19.35
CA LEU A 92 0.70 18.04 -18.28
C LEU A 92 0.66 16.51 -18.40
N PHE A 93 0.56 15.99 -19.62
CA PHE A 93 0.63 14.55 -19.87
C PHE A 93 1.97 13.97 -19.42
N GLY A 94 3.10 14.59 -19.80
CA GLY A 94 4.43 14.16 -19.39
C GLY A 94 4.62 14.14 -17.86
N ILE A 95 4.16 15.19 -17.17
CA ILE A 95 4.20 15.26 -15.69
C ILE A 95 3.32 14.16 -15.08
N SER A 96 2.13 13.91 -15.63
CA SER A 96 1.25 12.85 -15.15
C SER A 96 1.93 11.47 -15.20
N LEU A 97 2.61 11.15 -16.31
CA LEU A 97 3.34 9.90 -16.45
C LEU A 97 4.49 9.78 -15.46
N ALA A 98 5.24 10.86 -15.21
CA ALA A 98 6.30 10.87 -14.21
C ALA A 98 5.76 10.62 -12.79
N CYS A 99 4.64 11.23 -12.43
CA CYS A 99 3.95 10.97 -11.16
C CYS A 99 3.46 9.52 -11.07
N LEU A 100 2.90 8.96 -12.15
CA LEU A 100 2.46 7.57 -12.17
C LEU A 100 3.63 6.60 -11.99
N SER A 101 4.73 6.83 -12.72
CA SER A 101 5.96 6.04 -12.58
C SER A 101 6.48 6.08 -11.15
N LEU A 102 6.52 7.25 -10.52
CA LEU A 102 6.93 7.37 -9.11
C LEU A 102 5.99 6.60 -8.17
N SER A 103 4.67 6.70 -8.37
CA SER A 103 3.68 5.90 -7.63
C SER A 103 3.97 4.41 -7.75
N LEU A 104 4.19 3.90 -8.96
CA LEU A 104 4.45 2.48 -9.20
C LEU A 104 5.79 2.02 -8.62
N LEU A 105 6.85 2.82 -8.74
CA LEU A 105 8.14 2.52 -8.12
C LEU A 105 8.01 2.43 -6.59
N THR A 106 7.32 3.38 -5.96
CA THR A 106 7.06 3.30 -4.51
C THR A 106 6.21 2.08 -4.13
N SER A 107 5.26 1.67 -4.98
CA SER A 107 4.49 0.44 -4.80
C SER A 107 5.39 -0.80 -4.86
N LEU A 108 6.36 -0.87 -5.78
CA LEU A 108 7.34 -1.96 -5.85
C LEU A 108 8.20 -2.02 -4.58
N PHE A 109 8.75 -0.87 -4.15
CA PHE A 109 9.53 -0.81 -2.91
C PHE A 109 8.72 -1.26 -1.69
N GLU A 110 7.44 -0.91 -1.62
CA GLU A 110 6.60 -1.33 -0.49
C GLU A 110 6.25 -2.82 -0.54
N ILE A 111 6.16 -3.45 -1.72
CA ILE A 111 6.06 -4.93 -1.84
C ILE A 111 7.27 -5.60 -1.19
N HIS A 112 8.49 -5.14 -1.47
CA HIS A 112 9.69 -5.73 -0.86
C HIS A 112 9.67 -5.61 0.67
N ILE A 113 9.42 -4.41 1.21
CA ILE A 113 9.33 -4.20 2.66
C ILE A 113 8.21 -5.03 3.28
N SER A 114 7.11 -5.22 2.56
CA SER A 114 5.98 -6.04 2.99
C SER A 114 6.37 -7.52 3.10
N CYS A 115 7.09 -8.05 2.11
CA CYS A 115 7.60 -9.43 2.15
C CYS A 115 8.58 -9.63 3.30
N ASP A 116 9.55 -8.72 3.47
CA ASP A 116 10.56 -8.80 4.53
C ASP A 116 9.92 -8.79 5.92
N ALA A 117 8.90 -7.94 6.12
CA ALA A 117 8.18 -7.86 7.40
C ALA A 117 7.42 -9.16 7.72
N ILE A 118 6.83 -9.80 6.70
CA ILE A 118 6.12 -11.08 6.85
C ILE A 118 7.11 -12.20 7.17
N GLU A 119 8.27 -12.23 6.53
CA GLU A 119 9.31 -13.23 6.78
C GLU A 119 9.80 -13.17 8.23
N ILE A 120 10.05 -11.96 8.75
CA ILE A 120 10.43 -11.75 10.17
C ILE A 120 9.34 -12.24 11.11
N GLU A 121 8.07 -11.98 10.78
CA GLU A 121 6.92 -12.46 11.56
C GLU A 121 6.83 -13.99 11.54
N LEU A 122 7.02 -14.62 10.39
CA LEU A 122 6.97 -16.06 10.22
C LEU A 122 8.07 -16.76 11.04
N GLN A 123 9.30 -16.25 10.97
CA GLN A 123 10.43 -16.75 11.76
C GLN A 123 10.20 -16.58 13.27
N SER A 124 9.55 -15.50 13.71
CA SER A 124 9.20 -15.33 15.12
C SER A 124 8.15 -16.33 15.61
N ILE A 125 7.25 -16.78 14.73
CA ILE A 125 6.24 -17.80 15.05
C ILE A 125 6.89 -19.18 15.10
N GLU A 126 7.76 -19.50 14.14
CA GLU A 126 8.47 -20.79 14.05
C GLU A 126 9.41 -21.02 15.23
N ASN A 127 10.14 -19.99 15.65
CA ASN A 127 11.09 -20.07 16.77
C ASN A 127 10.43 -20.06 18.15
N LYS A 128 9.09 -20.01 18.24
CA LYS A 128 8.39 -20.07 19.53
C LYS A 128 8.41 -21.53 20.03
N PRO A 129 9.15 -21.85 21.12
CA PRO A 129 9.25 -23.24 21.57
C PRO A 129 7.86 -23.79 21.92
N LEU A 130 7.57 -25.00 21.50
CA LEU A 130 6.37 -25.81 21.80
C LEU A 130 6.21 -26.16 23.30
N SER A 131 6.71 -25.33 24.22
CA SER A 131 6.98 -25.70 25.62
C SER A 131 5.79 -25.60 26.59
N SER A 132 4.59 -25.16 26.20
CA SER A 132 3.51 -24.91 27.17
C SER A 132 2.28 -25.82 27.10
N ARG A 133 2.28 -26.89 26.29
CA ARG A 133 1.13 -27.83 26.22
C ARG A 133 1.33 -29.19 26.88
N ILE A 134 2.56 -29.56 27.27
CA ILE A 134 2.82 -30.91 27.81
C ILE A 134 2.68 -31.00 29.35
N ASN A 135 2.79 -29.89 30.09
CA ASN A 135 2.88 -29.96 31.57
C ASN A 135 1.54 -29.88 32.34
N ARG A 136 0.38 -29.94 31.67
CA ARG A 136 -0.95 -29.91 32.35
C ARG A 136 -1.65 -31.27 32.47
N ASN A 137 -1.14 -32.33 31.84
CA ASN A 137 -1.77 -33.65 31.84
C ASN A 137 -1.06 -34.69 32.73
N PHE A 138 -0.04 -34.30 33.51
CA PHE A 138 0.71 -35.22 34.38
C PHE A 138 0.54 -34.96 35.89
N VAL A 139 -0.40 -34.10 36.30
CA VAL A 139 -0.68 -33.82 37.72
C VAL A 139 -2.16 -34.05 38.08
N LYS A 140 -2.74 -35.14 37.58
CA LYS A 140 -3.97 -35.72 38.13
C LYS A 140 -3.88 -37.23 38.14
#